data_AF-A0A268RLQ0-F1
#
_entry.id   AF-A0A268RLQ0-F1
#
_cell.length_a   1.000
_cell.length_b   1.000
_cell.length_c   1.000
_cell.angle_alpha   90.00
_cell.angle_beta   90.00
_cell.angle_gamma   90.00
#
_symmetry.space_group_name_H-M   'P 1'
#
loop_
_entity.id
_entity.type
_entity.pdbx_description
1 polymer ?
#
loop_
_entity_poly.entity_id
_entity_poly.type
_entity_poly.pdbx_seq_one_letter_code
_entity_poly.pdbx_strand_id
1 'polypeptide(L)'
;RGHFEGGNIPEGVNVISPQIIIGAQYIQTAGVALGMKKRGEKKVAITYTGDGGASQGDFYEGINFAGAFKAPAIFIVQNNRFAISTPVEKQSAAKTIAQKAVAAGIPGIQVDGMDPLAVYAAVREARERAINGEGPT
;
A
#
# COMPACT_ATOMS: atom_id res chain seq x y z
N ARG A 1 -21.76 17.12 -6.03
CA ARG A 1 -20.59 17.60 -6.80
C ARG A 1 -19.39 17.64 -5.85
N GLY A 2 -18.18 17.32 -6.29
CA GLY A 2 -16.99 17.53 -5.46
C GLY A 2 -16.75 19.02 -5.23
N HIS A 3 -16.25 19.40 -4.05
CA HIS A 3 -15.91 20.78 -3.68
C HIS A 3 -14.41 20.87 -3.41
N PHE A 4 -13.75 21.90 -3.95
CA PHE A 4 -12.28 22.03 -3.85
C PHE A 4 -11.79 22.12 -2.40
N GLU A 5 -12.58 22.74 -1.51
CA GLU A 5 -12.24 22.85 -0.09
C GLU A 5 -12.10 21.50 0.60
N GLY A 6 -12.75 20.44 0.12
CA GLY A 6 -12.56 19.09 0.64
C GLY A 6 -11.16 18.53 0.42
N GLY A 7 -10.36 19.13 -0.48
CA GLY A 7 -8.96 18.81 -0.70
C GLY A 7 -7.97 19.69 0.07
N ASN A 8 -8.46 20.69 0.83
CA ASN A 8 -7.61 21.55 1.65
C ASN A 8 -7.24 20.82 2.95
N ILE A 9 -6.26 19.93 2.86
CA ILE A 9 -5.75 19.17 4.00
C ILE A 9 -5.12 20.15 5.00
N PRO A 10 -5.50 20.12 6.30
CA PRO A 10 -4.91 21.01 7.31
C PRO A 10 -3.39 20.81 7.43
N GLU A 11 -2.68 21.89 7.70
CA GLU A 11 -1.23 21.83 7.94
C GLU A 11 -0.90 20.85 9.08
N GLY A 12 0.15 20.04 8.88
CA GLY A 12 0.56 19.01 9.84
C GLY A 12 -0.20 17.68 9.72
N VAL A 13 -1.30 17.62 8.96
CA VAL A 13 -2.00 16.35 8.66
C VAL A 13 -1.36 15.70 7.44
N ASN A 14 -0.63 14.60 7.68
CA ASN A 14 0.16 13.93 6.64
C ASN A 14 -0.69 12.92 5.84
N VAL A 15 -1.58 13.44 5.00
CA VAL A 15 -2.38 12.63 4.06
C VAL A 15 -2.34 13.25 2.66
N ILE A 16 -2.81 12.52 1.66
CA ILE A 16 -3.02 13.02 0.30
C ILE A 16 -4.51 12.83 -0.02
N SER A 17 -5.06 13.71 -0.86
CA SER A 17 -6.44 13.57 -1.35
C SER A 17 -6.67 12.18 -1.97
N PRO A 18 -7.88 11.61 -1.84
CA PRO A 18 -8.20 10.30 -2.41
C PRO A 18 -7.79 10.20 -3.89
N GLN A 19 -6.95 9.22 -4.20
CA GLN A 19 -6.45 9.01 -5.54
C GLN A 19 -7.51 8.30 -6.40
N ILE A 20 -7.86 8.91 -7.54
CA ILE A 20 -8.86 8.35 -8.46
C ILE A 20 -8.25 7.39 -9.49
N ILE A 21 -6.96 7.56 -9.80
CA ILE A 21 -6.23 6.68 -10.72
C ILE A 21 -5.74 5.46 -9.94
N ILE A 22 -6.45 4.34 -10.08
CA ILE A 22 -6.15 3.10 -9.35
C ILE A 22 -4.72 2.65 -9.66
N GLY A 23 -3.90 2.56 -8.62
CA GLY A 23 -2.50 2.13 -8.71
C GLY A 23 -1.52 3.29 -8.60
N ALA A 24 -1.87 4.50 -9.06
CA ALA A 24 -0.97 5.65 -9.02
C ALA A 24 -0.48 5.98 -7.59
N GLN A 25 -1.32 5.75 -6.59
CA GLN A 25 -0.95 5.94 -5.19
C GLN A 25 0.16 4.98 -4.72
N TYR A 26 0.34 3.81 -5.35
CA TYR A 26 1.39 2.85 -4.97
C TYR A 26 2.78 3.36 -5.35
N ILE A 27 2.96 3.84 -6.59
CA ILE A 27 4.21 4.44 -7.03
C ILE A 27 4.52 5.76 -6.29
N GLN A 28 3.50 6.57 -6.00
CA GLN A 28 3.64 7.80 -5.21
C GLN A 28 4.14 7.48 -3.79
N THR A 29 3.55 6.48 -3.13
CA THR A 29 3.95 6.03 -1.79
C THR A 29 5.39 5.54 -1.75
N ALA A 30 5.86 4.84 -2.78
CA ALA A 30 7.26 4.44 -2.88
C ALA A 30 8.22 5.65 -2.87
N GLY A 31 7.87 6.71 -3.60
CA GLY A 31 8.60 7.98 -3.60
C GLY A 31 8.57 8.71 -2.25
N VAL A 32 7.39 8.81 -1.63
CA VAL A 32 7.24 9.42 -0.29
C VAL A 32 8.08 8.68 0.76
N ALA A 33 8.00 7.35 0.79
CA ALA A 33 8.78 6.51 1.69
C ALA A 33 10.29 6.70 1.49
N LEU A 34 10.76 6.72 0.22
CA LEU A 34 12.17 6.99 -0.08
C LEU A 34 12.61 8.38 0.40
N GLY A 35 11.74 9.38 0.27
CA GLY A 35 11.95 10.72 0.82
C GLY A 35 12.14 10.71 2.34
N MET A 36 11.24 10.04 3.08
CA MET A 36 11.34 9.88 4.53
C MET A 36 12.65 9.20 4.95
N LYS A 37 13.04 8.14 4.23
CA LYS A 37 14.31 7.43 4.45
C LYS A 37 15.51 8.35 4.27
N LYS A 38 15.55 9.12 3.17
CA LYS A 38 16.64 10.06 2.88
C LYS A 38 16.77 11.18 3.91
N ARG A 39 15.67 11.53 4.59
CA ARG A 39 15.64 12.51 5.70
C ARG A 39 15.95 11.90 7.07
N GLY A 40 16.17 10.58 7.16
CA GLY A 40 16.42 9.89 8.43
C GLY A 40 15.21 9.82 9.35
N GLU A 41 14.00 9.97 8.81
CA GLU A 41 12.77 10.00 9.60
C GLU A 41 12.34 8.59 10.02
N LYS A 42 11.96 8.42 11.29
CA LYS A 42 11.36 7.18 11.81
C LYS A 42 9.84 7.15 11.55
N LYS A 43 9.48 7.32 10.28
CA LYS A 43 8.10 7.33 9.77
C LYS A 43 7.95 6.32 8.63
N VAL A 44 6.69 6.00 8.31
CA VAL A 44 6.32 5.15 7.18
C VAL A 44 5.34 5.89 6.28
N ALA A 45 5.37 5.59 4.99
CA ALA A 45 4.30 5.95 4.08
C ALA A 45 3.39 4.73 3.89
N ILE A 46 2.09 4.87 4.15
CA ILE A 46 1.10 3.80 4.01
C ILE A 46 0.12 4.14 2.90
N THR A 47 -0.30 3.14 2.13
CA THR A 47 -1.25 3.32 1.02
C THR A 47 -2.18 2.13 0.87
N TYR A 48 -3.30 2.37 0.22
CA TYR A 48 -4.42 1.44 0.12
C TYR A 48 -4.87 1.32 -1.33
N THR A 49 -5.20 0.11 -1.77
CA THR A 49 -5.93 -0.16 -3.02
C THR A 49 -6.87 -1.36 -2.82
N GLY A 50 -7.72 -1.63 -3.81
CA GLY A 50 -8.62 -2.80 -3.82
C GLY A 50 -8.03 -4.01 -4.55
N ASP A 51 -8.75 -5.13 -4.53
CA ASP A 51 -8.38 -6.35 -5.27
C ASP A 51 -8.17 -6.11 -6.77
N GLY A 52 -9.03 -5.31 -7.43
CA GLY A 52 -8.82 -4.92 -8.83
C GLY A 52 -7.60 -4.02 -9.05
N GLY A 53 -7.19 -3.25 -8.04
CA GLY A 53 -5.98 -2.43 -8.10
C GLY A 53 -4.70 -3.25 -8.11
N ALA A 54 -4.72 -4.45 -7.52
CA ALA A 54 -3.59 -5.39 -7.54
C ALA A 54 -3.35 -6.06 -8.91
N SER A 55 -4.12 -5.66 -9.93
CA SER A 55 -3.93 -6.03 -11.35
C SER A 55 -3.26 -4.92 -12.16
N GLN A 56 -3.05 -3.73 -11.58
CA GLN A 56 -2.43 -2.59 -12.26
C GLN A 56 -0.91 -2.72 -12.35
N GLY A 57 -0.30 -2.12 -13.39
CA GLY A 57 1.15 -2.00 -13.50
C GLY A 57 1.75 -1.23 -12.33
N ASP A 58 1.18 -0.07 -12.01
CA ASP A 58 1.63 0.80 -10.91
C ASP A 58 1.60 0.11 -9.54
N PHE A 59 0.70 -0.87 -9.33
CA PHE A 59 0.73 -1.70 -8.12
C PHE A 59 2.07 -2.44 -8.02
N TYR A 60 2.46 -3.15 -9.09
CA TYR A 60 3.71 -3.90 -9.14
C TYR A 60 4.93 -2.98 -9.08
N GLU A 61 4.95 -1.91 -9.88
CA GLU A 61 6.06 -0.97 -9.91
C GLU A 61 6.28 -0.30 -8.56
N GLY A 62 5.21 0.09 -7.86
CA GLY A 62 5.29 0.70 -6.54
C GLY A 62 5.91 -0.21 -5.49
N ILE A 63 5.44 -1.47 -5.38
CA ILE A 63 6.00 -2.43 -4.42
C ILE A 63 7.44 -2.83 -4.79
N ASN A 64 7.75 -2.98 -6.08
CA ASN A 64 9.08 -3.33 -6.55
C ASN A 64 10.08 -2.21 -6.31
N PHE A 65 9.71 -0.96 -6.60
CA PHE A 65 10.54 0.21 -6.34
C PHE A 65 10.82 0.35 -4.84
N ALA A 66 9.79 0.27 -4.00
CA ALA A 66 9.98 0.33 -2.55
C ALA A 66 10.88 -0.81 -2.03
N GLY A 67 10.73 -2.02 -2.56
CA GLY A 67 11.58 -3.17 -2.27
C GLY A 67 13.04 -2.91 -2.64
N ALA A 68 13.29 -2.53 -3.89
CA ALA A 68 14.63 -2.23 -4.42
C ALA A 68 15.38 -1.17 -3.61
N PHE A 69 14.67 -0.14 -3.14
CA PHE A 69 15.26 0.93 -2.34
C PHE A 69 15.21 0.68 -0.83
N LYS A 70 14.66 -0.46 -0.37
CA LYS A 70 14.34 -0.71 1.05
C LYS A 70 13.68 0.51 1.71
N ALA A 71 12.65 1.03 1.05
CA ALA A 71 11.93 2.22 1.51
C ALA A 71 10.93 1.84 2.62
N PRO A 72 10.71 2.72 3.63
CA PRO A 72 9.76 2.47 4.71
C PRO A 72 8.30 2.68 4.24
N ALA A 73 7.80 1.75 3.42
CA ALA A 73 6.44 1.77 2.89
C ALA A 73 5.59 0.60 3.41
N ILE A 74 4.29 0.82 3.58
CA ILE A 74 3.31 -0.23 3.89
C ILE A 74 2.23 -0.22 2.79
N PHE A 75 2.02 -1.36 2.15
CA PHE A 75 1.09 -1.51 1.03
C PHE A 75 -0.10 -2.39 1.42
N ILE A 76 -1.30 -1.82 1.46
CA ILE A 76 -2.51 -2.54 1.85
C ILE A 76 -3.42 -2.78 0.65
N VAL A 77 -3.71 -4.06 0.38
CA VAL A 77 -4.77 -4.44 -0.57
C VAL A 77 -6.02 -4.88 0.20
N GLN A 78 -7.11 -4.14 0.03
CA GLN A 78 -8.42 -4.44 0.59
C GLN A 78 -9.19 -5.33 -0.38
N ASN A 79 -9.14 -6.65 -0.17
CA ASN A 79 -9.87 -7.61 -0.98
C ASN A 79 -11.31 -7.76 -0.48
N ASN A 80 -12.21 -6.95 -1.03
CA ASN A 80 -13.65 -7.01 -0.72
C ASN A 80 -14.43 -7.95 -1.66
N ARG A 81 -13.70 -8.79 -2.42
CA ARG A 81 -14.19 -9.82 -3.35
C ARG A 81 -14.60 -9.31 -4.75
N PHE A 82 -14.71 -7.99 -4.98
CA PHE A 82 -15.15 -7.46 -6.28
C PHE A 82 -14.50 -6.12 -6.66
N ALA A 83 -14.05 -6.03 -7.92
CA ALA A 83 -13.75 -4.77 -8.57
C ALA A 83 -14.95 -4.33 -9.43
N ILE A 84 -15.76 -3.41 -8.91
CA ILE A 84 -17.03 -2.95 -9.50
C ILE A 84 -18.03 -4.11 -9.61
N SER A 85 -17.97 -4.90 -10.68
CA SER A 85 -18.82 -6.08 -10.92
C SER A 85 -18.00 -7.34 -11.19
N THR A 86 -16.68 -7.23 -11.19
CA THR A 86 -15.76 -8.31 -11.56
C THR A 86 -15.28 -9.04 -10.29
N PRO A 87 -15.61 -10.33 -10.10
CA PRO A 87 -15.11 -11.11 -8.97
C PRO A 87 -13.59 -11.17 -8.94
N VAL A 88 -13.00 -11.22 -7.74
CA VAL A 88 -11.54 -11.27 -7.54
C VAL A 88 -10.88 -12.45 -8.25
N GLU A 89 -11.57 -13.58 -8.42
CA GLU A 89 -11.07 -14.78 -9.12
C GLU A 89 -10.81 -14.51 -10.60
N LYS A 90 -11.41 -13.47 -11.19
CA LYS A 90 -11.16 -13.05 -12.59
C LYS A 90 -10.02 -12.04 -12.72
N GLN A 91 -9.50 -11.50 -11.61
CA GLN A 91 -8.43 -10.50 -11.63
C GLN A 91 -7.07 -11.14 -11.92
N SER A 92 -6.83 -12.33 -11.36
CA SER A 92 -5.55 -13.01 -11.45
C SER A 92 -5.68 -14.49 -11.12
N ALA A 93 -4.83 -15.32 -11.71
CA ALA A 93 -4.72 -16.74 -11.35
C ALA A 93 -3.95 -17.00 -10.04
N ALA A 94 -3.43 -15.95 -9.38
CA ALA A 94 -2.74 -16.08 -8.10
C ALA A 94 -3.69 -16.61 -7.01
N LYS A 95 -3.20 -17.50 -6.13
CA LYS A 95 -4.01 -18.07 -5.03
C LYS A 95 -4.34 -17.03 -3.97
N THR A 96 -3.41 -16.13 -3.68
CA THR A 96 -3.62 -14.98 -2.80
C THR A 96 -3.12 -13.71 -3.48
N ILE A 97 -3.62 -12.55 -3.05
CA ILE A 97 -3.03 -11.27 -3.47
C ILE A 97 -1.70 -11.04 -2.74
N ALA A 98 -1.59 -11.47 -1.47
CA ALA A 98 -0.39 -11.32 -0.65
C ALA A 98 0.85 -11.95 -1.32
N GLN A 99 0.72 -13.08 -2.02
CA GLN A 99 1.87 -13.71 -2.70
C GLN A 99 2.47 -12.85 -3.83
N LYS A 100 1.77 -11.83 -4.33
CA LYS A 100 2.31 -10.91 -5.34
C LYS A 100 3.53 -10.14 -4.82
N ALA A 101 3.65 -9.99 -3.48
CA ALA A 101 4.83 -9.42 -2.82
C ALA A 101 6.14 -10.16 -3.20
N VAL A 102 6.07 -11.46 -3.51
CA VAL A 102 7.23 -12.27 -3.94
C VAL A 102 7.89 -11.69 -5.19
N ALA A 103 7.11 -11.13 -6.13
CA ALA A 103 7.66 -10.54 -7.35
C ALA A 103 8.53 -9.31 -7.08
N ALA A 104 8.35 -8.64 -5.94
CA ALA A 104 9.14 -7.51 -5.49
C ALA A 104 10.22 -7.90 -4.45
N GLY A 105 10.29 -9.18 -4.05
CA GLY A 105 11.21 -9.65 -3.01
C GLY A 105 10.92 -9.09 -1.61
N ILE A 106 9.66 -8.77 -1.31
CA ILE A 106 9.22 -8.21 -0.02
C ILE A 106 8.30 -9.18 0.72
N PRO A 107 8.16 -9.10 2.06
CA PRO A 107 7.20 -9.91 2.79
C PRO A 107 5.76 -9.61 2.37
N GLY A 108 4.91 -10.62 2.31
CA GLY A 108 3.48 -10.47 2.06
C GLY A 108 2.67 -11.18 3.13
N ILE A 109 1.71 -10.48 3.73
CA ILE A 109 0.86 -11.00 4.82
C ILE A 109 -0.60 -10.99 4.35
N GLN A 110 -1.31 -12.09 4.57
CA GLN A 110 -2.76 -12.13 4.45
C GLN A 110 -3.37 -12.24 5.85
N VAL A 111 -4.31 -11.36 6.16
CA VAL A 111 -5.04 -11.34 7.44
C VAL A 111 -6.53 -11.47 7.19
N ASP A 112 -7.28 -11.88 8.23
CA ASP A 112 -8.72 -11.68 8.25
C ASP A 112 -9.02 -10.18 8.34
N GLY A 113 -9.48 -9.60 7.24
CA GLY A 113 -9.82 -8.17 7.16
C GLY A 113 -11.03 -7.77 8.01
N MET A 114 -11.76 -8.74 8.57
CA MET A 114 -12.89 -8.53 9.48
C MET A 114 -12.49 -8.63 10.95
N ASP A 115 -11.23 -8.98 11.25
CA ASP A 115 -10.66 -8.96 12.60
C ASP A 115 -9.81 -7.68 12.79
N PRO A 116 -10.29 -6.68 13.56
CA PRO A 116 -9.55 -5.45 13.80
C PRO A 116 -8.19 -5.67 14.49
N LEU A 117 -8.06 -6.71 15.32
CA LEU A 117 -6.82 -7.01 16.04
C LEU A 117 -5.79 -7.64 15.09
N ALA A 118 -6.22 -8.52 14.18
CA ALA A 118 -5.34 -9.08 13.15
C ALA A 118 -4.80 -7.98 12.23
N VAL A 119 -5.66 -7.07 11.77
CA VAL A 119 -5.24 -5.93 10.94
C VAL A 119 -4.27 -5.03 11.70
N TYR A 120 -4.58 -4.67 12.95
CA TYR A 120 -3.71 -3.84 13.78
C TYR A 120 -2.33 -4.49 13.99
N ALA A 121 -2.30 -5.78 14.32
CA ALA A 121 -1.06 -6.51 14.57
C ALA A 121 -0.16 -6.54 13.33
N ALA A 122 -0.71 -6.86 12.15
CA ALA A 122 0.05 -6.92 10.92
C ALA A 122 0.59 -5.55 10.49
N VAL A 123 -0.20 -4.48 10.60
CA VAL A 123 0.26 -3.11 10.27
C VAL A 123 1.33 -2.65 11.26
N ARG A 124 1.20 -2.98 12.55
CA ARG A 124 2.21 -2.67 13.57
C ARG A 124 3.54 -3.36 13.26
N GLU A 125 3.52 -4.65 12.94
CA GLU A 125 4.71 -5.43 12.56
C GLU A 125 5.38 -4.86 11.30
N ALA A 126 4.59 -4.60 10.25
CA ALA A 126 5.07 -3.96 9.03
C ALA A 126 5.71 -2.58 9.31
N ARG A 127 5.12 -1.79 10.21
CA ARG A 127 5.67 -0.49 10.63
C ARG A 127 7.01 -0.64 11.33
N GLU A 128 7.12 -1.57 12.28
CA GLU A 128 8.36 -1.83 13.03
C GLU A 128 9.50 -2.22 12.08
N ARG A 129 9.24 -3.16 11.17
CA ARG A 129 10.17 -3.56 10.11
C ARG A 129 10.63 -2.36 9.26
N ALA A 130 9.67 -1.57 8.77
CA ALA A 130 9.93 -0.44 7.89
C ALA A 130 10.82 0.63 8.55
N ILE A 131 10.50 1.07 9.77
CA ILE A 131 11.27 2.10 10.48
C ILE A 131 12.66 1.62 10.94
N ASN A 132 12.85 0.30 11.05
CA ASN A 132 14.15 -0.33 11.33
C ASN A 132 15.01 -0.51 10.07
N GLY A 133 14.54 -0.06 8.91
CA GLY A 133 15.32 -0.03 7.67
C GLY A 133 15.32 -1.35 6.90
N GLU A 134 14.43 -2.28 7.25
CA GLU A 134 14.32 -3.59 6.63
C GLU A 134 13.47 -3.58 5.34
N GLY A 135 12.93 -2.41 4.97
CA GLY A 135 12.16 -2.21 3.74
C GLY A 135 10.66 -2.36 3.94
N PRO A 136 9.90 -2.47 2.84
CA PRO A 136 8.45 -2.42 2.88
C PRO A 136 7.81 -3.76 3.25
N THR A 137 6.48 -3.73 3.40
CA THR A 137 5.58 -4.88 3.50
C THR A 137 4.29 -4.57 2.77
#